data_AF-A0A955VEW4-F1
#
_entry.id   AF-A0A955VEW4-F1
#
_cell.length_a   1.000
_cell.length_b   1.000
_cell.length_c   1.000
_cell.angle_alpha   90.00
_cell.angle_beta   90.00
_cell.angle_gamma   90.00
#
_symmetry.space_group_name_H-M   'P 1'
#
loop_
_entity.id
_entity.type
_entity.pdbx_description
1 polymer ?
#
loop_
_entity_poly.entity_id
_entity_poly.type
_entity_poly.pdbx_seq_one_letter_code
_entity_poly.pdbx_strand_id
1 'polypeptide(L)'
;MTDTRRRAFLAKGALGGLALAGCPSMPRRDRRFDELGDQCVEPRAPAGASSADELVFDYVVVGSGAGGGPVAARLALAGYHVGVIEAGGTDGGPRYDVPVFHPQASEDPATAWNYYVTHYGDPERARRDPKLVSERGGVLYPRAGTLGGCTAHHALVTVFPHASDWDRLAAALGDPSFGADAMHAYSKRLERCTYLDRDARERAGHGGDGWLPTTMTPALFAFRDLALVRMIAAAFKAFYGESRYLAPLLRFLWRERRDPNDWRKLTDRGEGVFGVPTSTAEGFRAGTREYLTAVAA
;
A
#
# COMPACT_ATOMS: atom_id res chain seq x y z
N MET A 1 22.98 -14.38 -10.10
CA MET A 1 22.71 -13.21 -10.98
C MET A 1 23.83 -12.20 -10.76
N THR A 2 24.59 -11.83 -11.78
CA THR A 2 25.79 -10.99 -11.65
C THR A 2 25.45 -9.51 -11.36
N ASP A 3 26.27 -8.87 -10.52
CA ASP A 3 26.16 -7.48 -10.02
C ASP A 3 25.88 -6.43 -11.13
N THR A 4 26.36 -6.72 -12.34
CA THR A 4 26.17 -5.89 -13.54
C THR A 4 24.70 -5.74 -13.98
N ARG A 5 23.85 -6.77 -13.75
CA ARG A 5 22.43 -6.72 -14.14
C ARG A 5 21.55 -5.97 -13.12
N ARG A 6 21.94 -5.95 -11.84
CA ARG A 6 21.30 -5.14 -10.79
C ARG A 6 21.48 -3.65 -11.05
N ARG A 7 22.69 -3.23 -11.40
CA ARG A 7 23.01 -1.83 -11.75
C ARG A 7 22.28 -1.35 -13.00
N ALA A 8 22.11 -2.21 -14.01
CA ALA A 8 21.39 -1.87 -15.23
C ALA A 8 19.87 -1.67 -15.03
N PHE A 9 19.26 -2.43 -14.11
CA PHE A 9 17.85 -2.27 -13.75
C PHE A 9 17.61 -0.97 -12.95
N LEU A 10 18.49 -0.68 -11.98
CA LEU A 10 18.44 0.56 -11.20
C LEU A 10 18.73 1.82 -12.04
N ALA A 11 19.70 1.76 -12.96
CA ALA A 11 20.03 2.87 -13.84
C ALA A 11 18.91 3.20 -14.85
N LYS A 12 18.21 2.18 -15.37
CA LYS A 12 17.06 2.38 -16.27
C LYS A 12 15.81 2.85 -15.52
N GLY A 13 15.62 2.44 -14.27
CA GLY A 13 14.57 2.98 -13.39
C GLY A 13 14.77 4.46 -13.06
N ALA A 14 16.03 4.89 -12.87
CA ALA A 14 16.37 6.29 -12.58
C ALA A 14 16.15 7.24 -13.78
N LEU A 15 16.41 6.78 -15.01
CA LEU A 15 16.21 7.60 -16.22
C LEU A 15 14.73 7.85 -16.56
N GLY A 16 13.81 6.96 -16.14
CA GLY A 16 12.37 7.19 -16.27
C GLY A 16 11.81 8.22 -15.27
N GLY A 17 12.49 8.44 -14.13
CA GLY A 17 12.07 9.37 -13.09
C GLY A 17 12.47 10.84 -13.35
N LEU A 18 13.50 11.07 -14.17
CA LEU A 18 14.05 12.43 -14.39
C LEU A 18 13.15 13.33 -15.25
N ALA A 19 12.18 12.78 -15.99
CA ALA A 19 11.28 13.56 -16.84
C ALA A 19 10.12 14.23 -16.06
N LEU A 20 10.02 14.05 -14.74
CA LEU A 20 8.95 14.59 -13.89
C LEU A 20 9.40 15.66 -12.88
N ALA A 21 10.67 16.07 -12.90
CA ALA A 21 11.27 17.01 -11.93
C ALA A 21 10.94 18.50 -12.17
N GLY A 22 9.78 18.81 -12.77
CA GLY A 22 9.42 20.16 -13.22
C GLY A 22 8.38 20.91 -12.36
N CYS A 23 8.11 20.51 -11.12
CA CYS A 23 7.15 21.20 -10.26
C CYS A 23 7.83 21.79 -9.01
N PRO A 24 8.01 23.12 -8.91
CA PRO A 24 8.45 23.77 -7.69
C PRO A 24 7.21 24.04 -6.82
N SER A 25 6.87 23.09 -5.96
CA SER A 25 6.03 23.39 -4.81
C SER A 25 6.54 22.60 -3.63
N MET A 26 6.97 23.31 -2.59
CA MET A 26 7.20 22.75 -1.25
C MET A 26 6.01 21.86 -0.85
N PRO A 27 6.26 20.78 -0.07
CA PRO A 27 5.21 19.86 0.34
C PRO A 27 4.15 20.63 1.13
N ARG A 28 2.93 20.69 0.60
CA ARG A 28 1.77 21.00 1.42
C ARG A 28 1.26 19.67 1.94
N ARG A 29 1.27 19.53 3.26
CA ARG A 29 0.55 18.47 3.99
C ARG A 29 -0.89 18.45 3.44
N ASP A 30 -1.42 17.28 3.10
CA ASP A 30 -2.82 17.16 2.70
C ASP A 30 -3.66 17.71 3.86
N ARG A 31 -4.39 18.81 3.61
CA ARG A 31 -5.14 19.55 4.62
C ARG A 31 -6.13 18.68 5.40
N ARG A 32 -6.52 17.52 4.85
CA ARG A 32 -7.46 16.60 5.53
C ARG A 32 -6.79 15.63 6.50
N PHE A 33 -5.47 15.53 6.51
CA PHE A 33 -4.78 14.97 7.67
C PHE A 33 -4.82 15.94 8.86
N ASP A 34 -4.86 17.25 8.61
CA ASP A 34 -5.05 18.24 9.68
C ASP A 34 -6.47 18.13 10.27
N GLU A 35 -7.50 17.91 9.43
CA GLU A 35 -8.90 17.68 9.87
C GLU A 35 -9.11 16.39 10.71
N LEU A 36 -8.21 15.42 10.65
CA LEU A 36 -8.27 14.21 11.50
C LEU A 36 -7.80 14.51 12.93
N GLY A 37 -6.87 15.44 13.11
CA GLY A 37 -6.42 15.92 14.43
C GLY A 37 -7.57 16.58 15.19
N ASP A 38 -8.41 17.37 14.49
CA ASP A 38 -9.59 18.03 15.06
C ASP A 38 -10.68 17.07 15.56
N GLN A 39 -10.64 15.78 15.17
CA GLN A 39 -11.55 14.73 15.65
C GLN A 39 -11.05 14.04 16.92
N CYS A 40 -9.86 14.39 17.42
CA CYS A 40 -9.33 13.81 18.64
C CYS A 40 -10.13 14.28 19.85
N VAL A 41 -10.61 13.34 20.64
CA VAL A 41 -11.19 13.63 21.96
C VAL A 41 -10.04 13.86 22.93
N GLU A 42 -10.12 14.93 23.73
CA GLU A 42 -9.16 15.21 24.79
C GLU A 42 -8.90 13.94 25.64
N PRO A 43 -7.64 13.52 25.79
CA PRO A 43 -7.31 12.30 26.50
C PRO A 43 -7.81 12.36 27.96
N ARG A 44 -8.49 11.31 28.41
CA ARG A 44 -8.99 11.26 29.78
C ARG A 44 -7.83 11.08 30.74
N ALA A 45 -7.44 12.14 31.45
CA ALA A 45 -6.31 12.11 32.37
C ALA A 45 -6.35 10.87 33.29
N PRO A 46 -5.25 10.10 33.40
CA PRO A 46 -5.19 8.96 34.29
C PRO A 46 -5.39 9.46 35.73
N ALA A 47 -6.28 8.82 36.46
CA ALA A 47 -6.55 9.18 37.84
C ALA A 47 -5.31 8.90 38.71
N GLY A 48 -4.55 9.94 39.04
CA GLY A 48 -3.63 9.97 40.19
C GLY A 48 -2.15 9.64 39.96
N ALA A 49 -1.46 10.27 39.02
CA ALA A 49 0.00 10.13 38.90
C ALA A 49 0.76 11.24 39.68
N SER A 50 1.70 10.84 40.55
CA SER A 50 2.68 11.73 41.20
C SER A 50 4.13 11.29 40.93
N SER A 51 4.93 12.23 40.43
CA SER A 51 6.40 12.38 40.48
C SER A 51 7.30 11.13 40.36
N ALA A 52 7.37 10.62 39.13
CA ALA A 52 8.57 10.30 38.34
C ALA A 52 8.02 9.92 36.96
N ASP A 53 7.31 10.87 36.34
CA ASP A 53 6.30 10.72 35.28
C ASP A 53 6.23 9.34 34.63
N GLU A 54 5.60 8.40 35.36
CA GLU A 54 5.29 7.09 34.83
C GLU A 54 4.30 7.32 33.70
N LEU A 55 4.74 7.06 32.47
CA LEU A 55 3.89 7.18 31.30
C LEU A 55 2.84 6.07 31.36
N VAL A 56 1.65 6.41 31.83
CA VAL A 56 0.50 5.50 31.88
C VAL A 56 -0.24 5.55 30.55
N PHE A 57 -0.34 4.40 29.89
CA PHE A 57 -1.11 4.21 28.66
C PHE A 57 -2.23 3.19 28.90
N ASP A 58 -3.40 3.43 28.30
CA ASP A 58 -4.48 2.43 28.23
C ASP A 58 -4.07 1.26 27.32
N TYR A 59 -3.33 1.56 26.24
CA TYR A 59 -2.84 0.57 25.28
C TYR A 59 -1.40 0.85 24.88
N VAL A 60 -0.62 -0.22 24.74
CA VAL A 60 0.70 -0.17 24.11
C VAL A 60 0.67 -1.01 22.84
N VAL A 61 0.89 -0.35 21.71
CA VAL A 61 0.97 -0.98 20.39
C VAL A 61 2.44 -1.17 20.01
N VAL A 62 2.86 -2.42 19.86
CA VAL A 62 4.22 -2.77 19.46
C VAL A 62 4.27 -2.97 17.94
N GLY A 63 4.93 -2.04 17.25
CA GLY A 63 5.07 -1.98 15.80
C GLY A 63 4.04 -1.03 15.18
N SER A 64 4.52 -0.03 14.46
CA SER A 64 3.70 1.02 13.82
C SER A 64 3.31 0.69 12.37
N GLY A 65 3.49 -0.57 11.95
CA GLY A 65 3.27 -1.04 10.59
C GLY A 65 1.81 -1.05 10.14
N ALA A 66 1.54 -1.67 8.98
CA ALA A 66 0.23 -1.69 8.32
C ALA A 66 -0.96 -2.09 9.22
N GLY A 67 -0.75 -2.95 10.22
CA GLY A 67 -1.77 -3.33 11.20
C GLY A 67 -1.73 -2.46 12.47
N GLY A 68 -0.56 -2.29 13.08
CA GLY A 68 -0.44 -1.63 14.38
C GLY A 68 -0.73 -0.13 14.32
N GLY A 69 -0.26 0.58 13.29
CA GLY A 69 -0.49 2.02 13.23
C GLY A 69 -1.96 2.41 13.07
N PRO A 70 -2.76 1.80 12.18
CA PRO A 70 -4.19 2.07 12.14
C PRO A 70 -4.93 1.70 13.42
N VAL A 71 -4.52 0.63 14.11
CA VAL A 71 -5.08 0.28 15.43
C VAL A 71 -4.79 1.38 16.45
N ALA A 72 -3.53 1.81 16.56
CA ALA A 72 -3.14 2.87 17.50
C ALA A 72 -3.88 4.18 17.23
N ALA A 73 -3.93 4.61 15.96
CA ALA A 73 -4.66 5.81 15.55
C ALA A 73 -6.16 5.72 15.86
N ARG A 74 -6.80 4.57 15.62
CA ARG A 74 -8.23 4.38 15.92
C ARG A 74 -8.52 4.35 17.42
N LEU A 75 -7.64 3.77 18.23
CA LEU A 75 -7.76 3.80 19.70
C LEU A 75 -7.58 5.23 20.24
N ALA A 76 -6.59 5.97 19.75
CA ALA A 76 -6.38 7.37 20.12
C ALA A 76 -7.58 8.24 19.75
N LEU A 77 -8.11 8.11 18.53
CA LEU A 77 -9.33 8.80 18.09
C LEU A 77 -10.59 8.41 18.90
N ALA A 78 -10.57 7.25 19.58
CA ALA A 78 -11.62 6.84 20.50
C ALA A 78 -11.44 7.40 21.92
N GLY A 79 -10.41 8.22 22.16
CA GLY A 79 -10.12 8.89 23.43
C GLY A 79 -9.21 8.13 24.40
N TYR A 80 -8.56 7.05 23.94
CA TYR A 80 -7.62 6.28 24.76
C TYR A 80 -6.20 6.85 24.71
N HIS A 81 -5.45 6.69 25.80
CA HIS A 81 -4.02 6.99 25.88
C HIS A 81 -3.23 5.84 25.27
N VAL A 82 -2.62 6.04 24.11
CA VAL A 82 -1.95 4.98 23.36
C VAL A 82 -0.47 5.24 23.21
N GLY A 83 0.35 4.32 23.71
CA GLY A 83 1.79 4.28 23.45
C GLY A 83 2.07 3.45 22.19
N VAL A 84 2.91 3.94 21.29
CA VAL A 84 3.38 3.16 20.13
C VAL A 84 4.88 2.96 20.23
N ILE A 85 5.33 1.71 20.17
CA ILE A 85 6.74 1.35 20.18
C ILE A 85 7.11 0.85 18.79
N GLU A 86 7.99 1.57 18.09
CA GLU A 86 8.54 1.18 16.80
C GLU A 86 10.03 0.88 16.94
N ALA A 87 10.49 -0.22 16.33
CA ALA A 87 11.88 -0.63 16.42
C ALA A 87 12.80 0.19 15.51
N GLY A 88 12.22 0.77 14.44
CA GLY A 88 12.92 1.63 13.50
C GLY A 88 12.85 3.12 13.80
N GLY A 89 13.50 3.88 12.91
CA GLY A 89 13.49 5.34 12.95
C GLY A 89 12.23 5.96 12.34
N THR A 90 12.27 7.29 12.18
CA THR A 90 11.26 8.10 11.50
C THR A 90 11.79 8.71 10.21
N ASP A 91 12.89 8.17 9.68
CA ASP A 91 13.58 8.71 8.51
C ASP A 91 12.63 8.83 7.31
N GLY A 92 12.71 9.95 6.62
CA GLY A 92 11.91 10.25 5.43
C GLY A 92 12.78 10.63 4.24
N GLY A 93 12.24 11.47 3.37
CA GLY A 93 12.95 12.01 2.22
C GLY A 93 12.66 11.25 0.93
N PRO A 94 13.36 11.59 -0.17
CA PRO A 94 12.91 11.25 -1.52
C PRO A 94 12.69 9.75 -1.75
N ARG A 95 13.51 8.88 -1.13
CA ARG A 95 13.36 7.43 -1.26
C ARG A 95 12.01 6.95 -0.71
N TYR A 96 11.55 7.52 0.41
CA TYR A 96 10.23 7.26 0.98
C TYR A 96 9.12 7.98 0.21
N ASP A 97 9.28 9.29 0.04
CA ASP A 97 8.23 10.22 -0.40
C ASP A 97 7.78 9.95 -1.85
N VAL A 98 8.74 9.64 -2.74
CA VAL A 98 8.51 9.51 -4.17
C VAL A 98 8.12 8.07 -4.53
N PRO A 99 6.88 7.79 -4.98
CA PRO A 99 6.39 6.43 -5.18
C PRO A 99 7.24 5.57 -6.11
N VAL A 100 7.79 6.15 -7.19
CA VAL A 100 8.62 5.39 -8.16
C VAL A 100 9.96 4.92 -7.55
N PHE A 101 10.39 5.50 -6.43
CA PHE A 101 11.59 5.09 -5.71
C PHE A 101 11.33 3.96 -4.70
N HIS A 102 10.16 3.32 -4.70
CA HIS A 102 9.90 2.15 -3.85
C HIS A 102 10.97 1.04 -3.92
N PRO A 103 11.65 0.74 -5.06
CA PRO A 103 12.75 -0.24 -5.05
C PRO A 103 13.94 0.25 -4.21
N GLN A 104 14.24 1.55 -4.26
CA GLN A 104 15.32 2.17 -3.48
C GLN A 104 14.95 2.26 -1.99
N ALA A 105 13.70 2.60 -1.65
CA ALA A 105 13.21 2.52 -0.27
C ALA A 105 13.33 1.10 0.28
N SER A 106 13.03 0.08 -0.53
CA SER A 106 13.08 -1.31 -0.08
C SER A 106 14.49 -1.81 0.25
N GLU A 107 15.52 -1.14 -0.29
CA GLU A 107 16.93 -1.46 -0.08
C GLU A 107 17.66 -0.39 0.76
N ASP A 108 16.94 0.57 1.36
CA ASP A 108 17.54 1.65 2.15
C ASP A 108 18.15 1.10 3.45
N PRO A 109 19.47 1.21 3.68
CA PRO A 109 20.10 0.70 4.90
C PRO A 109 19.53 1.29 6.19
N ALA A 110 18.93 2.49 6.15
CA ALA A 110 18.34 3.13 7.32
C ALA A 110 17.05 2.45 7.80
N THR A 111 16.31 1.80 6.90
CA THR A 111 14.98 1.23 7.21
C THR A 111 14.87 -0.26 6.89
N ALA A 112 15.74 -0.81 6.06
CA ALA A 112 15.67 -2.19 5.59
C ALA A 112 16.00 -3.20 6.70
N TRP A 113 15.04 -4.08 6.97
CA TRP A 113 15.21 -5.27 7.79
C TRP A 113 15.29 -6.49 6.88
N ASN A 114 16.51 -6.89 6.53
CA ASN A 114 16.78 -7.97 5.59
C ASN A 114 16.86 -9.32 6.31
N TYR A 115 15.73 -10.00 6.43
CA TYR A 115 15.68 -11.39 6.89
C TYR A 115 16.03 -12.35 5.76
N TYR A 116 16.50 -13.53 6.14
CA TYR A 116 16.74 -14.65 5.23
C TYR A 116 16.01 -15.87 5.77
N VAL A 117 15.08 -16.39 4.99
CA VAL A 117 14.17 -17.46 5.43
C VAL A 117 14.32 -18.70 4.56
N THR A 118 14.03 -19.85 5.15
CA THR A 118 13.99 -21.13 4.44
C THR A 118 12.55 -21.46 4.08
N HIS A 119 12.24 -21.56 2.78
CA HIS A 119 10.88 -21.88 2.31
C HIS A 119 10.51 -23.36 2.42
N TYR A 120 11.49 -24.24 2.60
CA TYR A 120 11.31 -25.69 2.59
C TYR A 120 11.95 -26.32 3.82
N GLY A 121 11.27 -27.28 4.45
CA GLY A 121 11.86 -28.08 5.53
C GLY A 121 12.99 -29.01 5.05
N ASP A 122 12.99 -29.39 3.77
CA ASP A 122 14.05 -30.19 3.14
C ASP A 122 15.21 -29.30 2.67
N PRO A 123 16.44 -29.46 3.22
CA PRO A 123 17.61 -28.69 2.83
C PRO A 123 18.02 -28.85 1.37
N GLU A 124 17.89 -30.05 0.78
CA GLU A 124 18.28 -30.26 -0.62
C GLU A 124 17.32 -29.54 -1.57
N ARG A 125 16.04 -29.48 -1.21
CA ARG A 125 15.07 -28.67 -1.94
C ARG A 125 15.35 -27.17 -1.78
N ALA A 126 15.70 -26.71 -0.58
CA ALA A 126 16.05 -25.31 -0.35
C ALA A 126 17.24 -24.86 -1.20
N ARG A 127 18.27 -25.70 -1.37
CA ARG A 127 19.43 -25.44 -2.24
C ARG A 127 19.10 -25.28 -3.72
N ARG A 128 17.96 -25.82 -4.17
CA ARG A 128 17.48 -25.68 -5.55
C ARG A 128 16.68 -24.40 -5.78
N ASP A 129 16.35 -23.62 -4.75
CA ASP A 129 15.65 -22.35 -4.94
C ASP A 129 16.59 -21.34 -5.63
N PRO A 130 16.27 -20.85 -6.84
CA PRO A 130 17.14 -19.91 -7.55
C PRO A 130 17.26 -18.55 -6.86
N LYS A 131 16.45 -18.26 -5.84
CA LYS A 131 16.49 -17.05 -5.02
C LYS A 131 17.30 -17.22 -3.73
N LEU A 132 17.83 -18.42 -3.46
CA LEU A 132 18.68 -18.67 -2.30
C LEU A 132 19.95 -17.82 -2.39
N VAL A 133 20.24 -17.07 -1.33
CA VAL A 133 21.52 -16.39 -1.15
C VAL A 133 22.39 -17.27 -0.28
N SER A 134 23.29 -18.02 -0.90
CA SER A 134 24.13 -19.03 -0.23
C SER A 134 24.87 -18.48 0.98
N GLU A 135 25.44 -17.28 0.87
CA GLU A 135 26.21 -16.60 1.92
C GLU A 135 25.35 -16.17 3.11
N ARG A 136 24.03 -16.13 2.94
CA ARG A 136 23.05 -15.72 3.95
C ARG A 136 22.18 -16.87 4.44
N GLY A 137 22.35 -18.06 3.87
CA GLY A 137 21.66 -19.28 4.28
C GLY A 137 20.14 -19.27 4.05
N GLY A 138 19.62 -18.40 3.18
CA GLY A 138 18.18 -18.30 2.96
C GLY A 138 17.79 -17.41 1.78
N VAL A 139 16.48 -17.34 1.52
CA VAL A 139 15.89 -16.43 0.53
C VAL A 139 15.59 -15.10 1.23
N LEU A 140 15.93 -13.98 0.57
CA LEU A 140 15.67 -12.66 1.10
C LEU A 140 14.16 -12.46 1.35
N TYR A 141 13.83 -12.07 2.58
CA TYR A 141 12.49 -11.69 3.02
C TYR A 141 12.51 -10.25 3.54
N PRO A 142 12.34 -9.27 2.65
CA PRO A 142 12.54 -7.86 3.01
C PRO A 142 11.40 -7.39 3.92
N ARG A 143 11.78 -6.73 5.01
CA ARG A 143 10.90 -5.99 5.91
C ARG A 143 11.45 -4.58 6.10
N ALA A 144 10.67 -3.73 6.76
CA ALA A 144 11.10 -2.38 7.12
C ALA A 144 10.92 -2.18 8.62
N GLY A 145 11.98 -1.71 9.27
CA GLY A 145 11.95 -1.13 10.61
C GLY A 145 11.98 0.37 10.47
N THR A 146 10.80 1.00 10.52
CA THR A 146 10.60 2.45 10.47
C THR A 146 9.15 2.75 10.82
N LEU A 147 8.84 3.99 11.19
CA LEU A 147 7.45 4.44 11.37
C LEU A 147 6.61 4.12 10.11
N GLY A 148 5.51 3.40 10.29
CA GLY A 148 4.66 2.89 9.19
C GLY A 148 5.04 1.50 8.67
N GLY A 149 6.16 0.93 9.13
CA GLY A 149 6.65 -0.40 8.79
C GLY A 149 6.71 -0.64 7.28
N CYS A 150 6.20 -1.78 6.81
CA CYS A 150 6.26 -2.12 5.38
C CYS A 150 5.44 -1.17 4.47
N THR A 151 4.55 -0.33 5.00
CA THR A 151 3.89 0.69 4.17
C THR A 151 4.84 1.79 3.72
N ALA A 152 5.99 1.94 4.39
CA ALA A 152 7.01 2.92 4.06
C ALA A 152 7.85 2.58 2.83
N HIS A 153 7.94 1.31 2.45
CA HIS A 153 8.81 0.85 1.36
C HIS A 153 8.12 -0.05 0.31
N HIS A 154 6.88 -0.50 0.54
CA HIS A 154 6.14 -1.27 -0.46
C HIS A 154 5.85 -0.46 -1.74
N ALA A 155 5.44 -1.15 -2.80
CA ALA A 155 5.12 -0.58 -4.11
C ALA A 155 3.78 0.18 -4.18
N LEU A 156 3.15 0.47 -3.04
CA LEU A 156 1.90 1.24 -2.90
C LEU A 156 0.66 0.62 -3.55
N VAL A 157 0.80 -0.50 -4.28
CA VAL A 157 -0.30 -1.21 -4.93
C VAL A 157 -1.37 -1.55 -3.90
N THR A 158 -2.59 -1.05 -4.13
CA THR A 158 -3.72 -1.19 -3.21
C THR A 158 -4.84 -1.95 -3.91
N VAL A 159 -4.79 -3.28 -3.83
CA VAL A 159 -5.81 -4.17 -4.40
C VAL A 159 -6.51 -4.92 -3.27
N PHE A 160 -7.84 -4.94 -3.28
CA PHE A 160 -8.63 -5.67 -2.29
C PHE A 160 -8.71 -7.16 -2.63
N PRO A 161 -8.77 -8.05 -1.62
CA PRO A 161 -8.93 -9.48 -1.87
C PRO A 161 -10.27 -9.80 -2.54
N HIS A 162 -10.31 -10.88 -3.32
CA HIS A 162 -11.55 -11.39 -3.90
C HIS A 162 -12.47 -11.91 -2.78
N ALA A 163 -13.79 -11.80 -2.96
CA ALA A 163 -14.80 -12.21 -1.97
C ALA A 163 -14.58 -13.65 -1.48
N SER A 164 -14.24 -14.57 -2.39
CA SER A 164 -13.97 -15.96 -2.04
C SER A 164 -12.79 -16.14 -1.07
N ASP A 165 -11.81 -15.24 -1.04
CA ASP A 165 -10.69 -15.35 -0.11
C ASP A 165 -11.15 -15.05 1.33
N TRP A 166 -12.02 -14.05 1.48
CA TRP A 166 -12.66 -13.72 2.75
C TRP A 166 -13.63 -14.81 3.20
N ASP A 167 -14.50 -15.30 2.32
CA ASP A 167 -15.47 -16.35 2.68
C ASP A 167 -14.78 -17.67 3.06
N ARG A 168 -13.67 -18.01 2.39
CA ARG A 168 -12.84 -19.16 2.77
C ARG A 168 -12.20 -18.96 4.14
N LEU A 169 -11.71 -17.76 4.44
CA LEU A 169 -11.15 -17.44 5.75
C LEU A 169 -12.21 -17.52 6.85
N ALA A 170 -13.40 -16.93 6.61
CA ALA A 170 -14.53 -17.00 7.52
C ALA A 170 -14.93 -18.45 7.83
N ALA A 171 -15.04 -19.29 6.79
CA ALA A 171 -15.33 -20.72 6.96
C ALA A 171 -14.23 -21.47 7.73
N ALA A 172 -12.95 -21.18 7.45
CA ALA A 172 -11.83 -21.81 8.13
C ALA A 172 -11.74 -21.44 9.62
N LEU A 173 -12.12 -20.20 9.97
CA LEU A 173 -12.14 -19.71 11.35
C LEU A 173 -13.45 -20.03 12.08
N GLY A 174 -14.52 -20.36 11.36
CA GLY A 174 -15.87 -20.43 11.92
C GLY A 174 -16.40 -19.07 12.38
N ASP A 175 -15.89 -17.97 11.81
CA ASP A 175 -16.19 -16.59 12.21
C ASP A 175 -16.75 -15.79 11.02
N PRO A 176 -18.06 -15.48 11.00
CA PRO A 176 -18.68 -14.75 9.90
C PRO A 176 -18.25 -13.27 9.81
N SER A 177 -17.58 -12.73 10.83
CA SER A 177 -17.06 -11.35 10.78
C SER A 177 -15.94 -11.17 9.74
N PHE A 178 -15.32 -12.27 9.31
CA PHE A 178 -14.37 -12.31 8.20
C PHE A 178 -15.02 -12.53 6.83
N GLY A 179 -16.36 -12.61 6.76
CA GLY A 179 -17.08 -12.80 5.50
C GLY A 179 -16.90 -11.62 4.53
N ALA A 180 -17.05 -11.88 3.23
CA ALA A 180 -16.73 -10.92 2.18
C ALA A 180 -17.44 -9.57 2.33
N ASP A 181 -18.75 -9.56 2.62
CA ASP A 181 -19.52 -8.33 2.81
C ASP A 181 -19.03 -7.51 4.02
N ALA A 182 -18.74 -8.19 5.13
CA ALA A 182 -18.22 -7.56 6.34
C ALA A 182 -16.85 -6.92 6.07
N MET A 183 -15.95 -7.65 5.38
CA MET A 183 -14.61 -7.15 5.06
C MET A 183 -14.61 -6.07 3.99
N HIS A 184 -15.56 -6.12 3.06
CA HIS A 184 -15.79 -5.04 2.10
C HIS A 184 -16.27 -3.76 2.79
N ALA A 185 -17.10 -3.85 3.83
CA ALA A 185 -17.49 -2.67 4.62
C ALA A 185 -16.27 -1.99 5.28
N TYR A 186 -15.30 -2.78 5.77
CA TYR A 186 -14.02 -2.22 6.26
C TYR A 186 -13.17 -1.61 5.13
N SER A 187 -13.15 -2.23 3.94
CA SER A 187 -12.45 -1.69 2.77
C SER A 187 -12.99 -0.31 2.40
N LYS A 188 -14.32 -0.13 2.42
CA LYS A 188 -14.98 1.17 2.22
C LYS A 188 -14.64 2.21 3.30
N ARG A 189 -14.48 1.78 4.55
CA ARG A 189 -14.11 2.67 5.66
C ARG A 189 -12.63 3.08 5.63
N LEU A 190 -11.78 2.20 5.12
CA LEU A 190 -10.35 2.43 4.95
C LEU A 190 -10.08 3.42 3.82
N GLU A 191 -10.74 3.22 2.69
CA GLU A 191 -10.41 3.86 1.42
C GLU A 191 -10.99 5.28 1.28
N ARG A 192 -10.15 6.18 0.76
CA ARG A 192 -10.56 7.43 0.11
C ARG A 192 -10.22 7.34 -1.37
N CYS A 193 -11.14 6.81 -2.17
CA CYS A 193 -10.96 6.72 -3.61
C CYS A 193 -11.04 8.11 -4.23
N THR A 194 -9.96 8.52 -4.89
CA THR A 194 -9.84 9.84 -5.54
C THR A 194 -9.84 9.76 -7.06
N TYR A 195 -9.86 8.54 -7.61
CA TYR A 195 -9.78 8.31 -9.05
C TYR A 195 -11.14 8.04 -9.72
N LEU A 196 -12.22 7.95 -8.94
CA LEU A 196 -13.60 7.88 -9.44
C LEU A 196 -14.40 9.07 -8.89
N ASP A 197 -15.41 9.54 -9.63
CA ASP A 197 -16.37 10.52 -9.13
C ASP A 197 -17.30 9.90 -8.07
N ARG A 198 -18.12 10.72 -7.41
CA ARG A 198 -19.00 10.27 -6.30
C ARG A 198 -19.92 9.12 -6.75
N ASP A 199 -20.60 9.28 -7.87
CA ASP A 199 -21.60 8.32 -8.32
C ASP A 199 -20.95 7.02 -8.79
N ALA A 200 -19.81 7.10 -9.49
CA ALA A 200 -19.04 5.95 -9.90
C ALA A 200 -18.48 5.18 -8.69
N ARG A 201 -17.98 5.86 -7.66
CA ARG A 201 -17.53 5.23 -6.41
C ARG A 201 -18.65 4.45 -5.74
N GLU A 202 -19.83 5.05 -5.62
CA GLU A 202 -20.98 4.40 -5.01
C GLU A 202 -21.41 3.15 -5.77
N ARG A 203 -21.55 3.23 -7.10
CA ARG A 203 -21.89 2.09 -7.96
C ARG A 203 -20.86 0.95 -7.92
N ALA A 204 -19.58 1.29 -7.81
CA ALA A 204 -18.49 0.31 -7.78
C ALA A 204 -18.16 -0.18 -6.36
N GLY A 205 -18.79 0.36 -5.31
CA GLY A 205 -18.60 -0.10 -3.94
C GLY A 205 -17.39 0.51 -3.20
N HIS A 206 -16.83 1.62 -3.67
CA HIS A 206 -15.64 2.24 -3.09
C HIS A 206 -15.90 3.06 -1.82
N GLY A 207 -14.84 3.27 -1.04
CA GLY A 207 -14.79 4.25 0.04
C GLY A 207 -14.55 5.67 -0.47
N GLY A 208 -15.20 6.65 0.16
CA GLY A 208 -15.10 8.06 -0.24
C GLY A 208 -14.30 8.95 0.71
N ASP A 209 -14.24 8.57 1.98
CA ASP A 209 -13.88 9.44 3.11
C ASP A 209 -12.89 8.78 4.08
N GLY A 210 -12.32 7.62 3.71
CA GLY A 210 -11.32 6.93 4.52
C GLY A 210 -10.02 7.70 4.70
N TRP A 211 -9.14 7.18 5.57
CA TRP A 211 -7.85 7.80 5.83
C TRP A 211 -6.80 7.45 4.77
N LEU A 212 -6.98 6.36 4.02
CA LEU A 212 -6.03 5.89 3.02
C LEU A 212 -6.45 6.37 1.62
N PRO A 213 -5.80 7.40 1.05
CA PRO A 213 -6.12 7.87 -0.29
C PRO A 213 -5.65 6.84 -1.33
N THR A 214 -6.54 6.47 -2.24
CA THR A 214 -6.22 5.63 -3.40
C THR A 214 -6.35 6.45 -4.68
N THR A 215 -5.39 6.25 -5.58
CA THR A 215 -5.27 6.94 -6.87
C THR A 215 -4.99 5.93 -7.95
N MET A 216 -5.32 6.25 -9.21
CA MET A 216 -4.96 5.40 -10.35
C MET A 216 -4.55 6.27 -11.53
N THR A 217 -3.42 5.97 -12.16
CA THR A 217 -2.94 6.73 -13.32
C THR A 217 -3.96 6.73 -14.46
N PRO A 218 -4.29 7.90 -15.03
CA PRO A 218 -5.16 7.97 -16.20
C PRO A 218 -4.53 7.22 -17.38
N ALA A 219 -5.30 6.38 -18.08
CA ALA A 219 -4.81 5.61 -19.22
C ALA A 219 -4.25 6.51 -20.33
N LEU A 220 -4.74 7.76 -20.43
CA LEU A 220 -4.31 8.72 -21.44
C LEU A 220 -2.80 9.01 -21.38
N PHE A 221 -2.17 8.91 -20.20
CA PHE A 221 -0.73 9.09 -20.07
C PHE A 221 0.07 8.06 -20.87
N ALA A 222 -0.47 6.85 -21.05
CA ALA A 222 0.21 5.82 -21.83
C ALA A 222 0.44 6.23 -23.28
N PHE A 223 -0.46 7.04 -23.87
CA PHE A 223 -0.33 7.47 -25.27
C PHE A 223 0.81 8.47 -25.51
N ARG A 224 1.42 9.01 -24.46
CA ARG A 224 2.61 9.85 -24.58
C ARG A 224 3.89 9.04 -24.78
N ASP A 225 3.83 7.72 -24.59
CA ASP A 225 4.97 6.81 -24.69
C ASP A 225 4.64 5.63 -25.61
N LEU A 226 5.25 5.61 -26.79
CA LEU A 226 5.03 4.56 -27.78
C LEU A 226 5.46 3.17 -27.28
N ALA A 227 6.48 3.08 -26.43
CA ALA A 227 6.89 1.81 -25.83
C ALA A 227 5.81 1.31 -24.87
N LEU A 228 5.23 2.19 -24.06
CA LEU A 228 4.15 1.83 -23.14
C LEU A 228 2.88 1.42 -23.90
N VAL A 229 2.51 2.11 -24.97
CA VAL A 229 1.38 1.70 -25.85
C VAL A 229 1.61 0.30 -26.40
N ARG A 230 2.82 0.00 -26.89
CA ARG A 230 3.16 -1.33 -27.42
C ARG A 230 3.08 -2.41 -26.35
N MET A 231 3.54 -2.13 -25.14
CA MET A 231 3.45 -3.05 -24.01
C MET A 231 2.00 -3.34 -23.63
N ILE A 232 1.15 -2.31 -23.56
CA ILE A 232 -0.28 -2.49 -23.28
C ILE A 232 -0.93 -3.33 -24.40
N ALA A 233 -0.69 -2.99 -25.67
CA ALA A 233 -1.24 -3.75 -26.79
C ALA A 233 -0.78 -5.22 -26.76
N ALA A 234 0.48 -5.48 -26.44
CA ALA A 234 1.01 -6.84 -26.29
C ALA A 234 0.34 -7.60 -25.13
N ALA A 235 0.12 -6.95 -23.97
CA ALA A 235 -0.58 -7.56 -22.84
C ALA A 235 -2.03 -7.94 -23.23
N PHE A 236 -2.72 -7.05 -23.94
CA PHE A 236 -4.06 -7.31 -24.44
C PHE A 236 -4.11 -8.45 -25.46
N LYS A 237 -3.14 -8.52 -26.38
CA LYS A 237 -3.00 -9.64 -27.33
C LYS A 237 -2.72 -10.96 -26.62
N ALA A 238 -1.83 -10.95 -25.63
CA ALA A 238 -1.49 -12.14 -24.86
C ALA A 238 -2.69 -12.68 -24.07
N PHE A 239 -3.54 -11.80 -23.52
CA PHE A 239 -4.68 -12.20 -22.70
C PHE A 239 -5.94 -12.53 -23.53
N TYR A 240 -6.28 -11.71 -24.52
CA TYR A 240 -7.54 -11.84 -25.27
C TYR A 240 -7.37 -12.49 -26.67
N GLY A 241 -6.13 -12.68 -27.12
CA GLY A 241 -5.81 -13.21 -28.44
C GLY A 241 -5.75 -12.14 -29.56
N GLU A 242 -4.94 -12.42 -30.58
CA GLU A 242 -4.64 -11.52 -31.71
C GLU A 242 -5.88 -11.00 -32.45
N SER A 243 -6.97 -11.78 -32.51
CA SER A 243 -8.19 -11.41 -33.25
C SER A 243 -9.25 -10.70 -32.41
N ARG A 244 -9.12 -10.68 -31.07
CA ARG A 244 -10.17 -10.19 -30.16
C ARG A 244 -9.72 -9.09 -29.20
N TYR A 245 -8.44 -8.72 -29.22
CA TYR A 245 -7.86 -7.76 -28.26
C TYR A 245 -8.32 -6.30 -28.44
N LEU A 246 -8.75 -5.90 -29.65
CA LEU A 246 -9.04 -4.49 -29.96
C LEU A 246 -10.24 -3.94 -29.18
N ALA A 247 -11.33 -4.69 -29.06
CA ALA A 247 -12.51 -4.24 -28.33
C ALA A 247 -12.25 -4.09 -26.81
N PRO A 248 -11.62 -5.05 -26.11
CA PRO A 248 -11.14 -4.87 -24.74
C PRO A 248 -10.14 -3.72 -24.58
N LEU A 249 -9.21 -3.54 -25.53
CA LEU A 249 -8.23 -2.45 -25.51
C LEU A 249 -8.90 -1.08 -25.61
N LEU A 250 -9.90 -0.92 -26.48
CA LEU A 250 -10.69 0.31 -26.53
C LEU A 250 -11.41 0.52 -25.20
N ARG A 251 -12.09 -0.51 -24.69
CA ARG A 251 -12.81 -0.46 -23.39
C ARG A 251 -11.91 -0.13 -22.20
N PHE A 252 -10.62 -0.44 -22.27
CA PHE A 252 -9.62 -0.09 -21.26
C PHE A 252 -9.47 1.42 -21.07
N LEU A 253 -9.84 2.24 -22.06
CA LEU A 253 -9.81 3.70 -21.89
C LEU A 253 -10.77 4.22 -20.82
N TRP A 254 -11.85 3.48 -20.57
CA TRP A 254 -12.81 3.81 -19.53
C TRP A 254 -12.31 3.38 -18.14
N ARG A 255 -12.19 4.33 -17.22
CA ARG A 255 -11.57 4.15 -15.90
C ARG A 255 -12.26 3.07 -15.05
N GLU A 256 -13.59 3.04 -15.02
CA GLU A 256 -14.39 2.02 -14.32
C GLU A 256 -14.07 0.60 -14.81
N ARG A 257 -13.77 0.42 -16.11
CA ARG A 257 -13.45 -0.91 -16.67
C ARG A 257 -12.08 -1.41 -16.20
N ARG A 258 -11.17 -0.51 -15.86
CA ARG A 258 -9.81 -0.83 -15.40
C ARG A 258 -9.68 -1.05 -13.91
N ASP A 259 -10.69 -0.72 -13.13
CA ASP A 259 -10.60 -0.76 -11.68
C ASP A 259 -10.62 -2.21 -11.17
N PRO A 260 -9.53 -2.75 -10.58
CA PRO A 260 -9.56 -4.09 -10.01
C PRO A 260 -10.37 -4.16 -8.69
N ASN A 261 -10.65 -3.03 -8.06
CA ASN A 261 -11.31 -2.93 -6.76
C ASN A 261 -12.82 -2.68 -6.85
N ASP A 262 -13.38 -2.65 -8.06
CA ASP A 262 -14.84 -2.63 -8.26
C ASP A 262 -15.45 -3.87 -7.63
N TRP A 263 -16.38 -3.70 -6.69
CA TRP A 263 -16.98 -4.79 -5.91
C TRP A 263 -17.54 -5.90 -6.79
N ARG A 264 -18.12 -5.55 -7.93
CA ARG A 264 -18.67 -6.53 -8.89
C ARG A 264 -17.58 -7.46 -9.42
N LYS A 265 -16.36 -6.97 -9.62
CA LYS A 265 -15.20 -7.76 -10.07
C LYS A 265 -14.51 -8.50 -8.94
N LEU A 266 -14.70 -8.06 -7.70
CA LEU A 266 -14.21 -8.75 -6.51
C LEU A 266 -15.15 -9.89 -6.09
N THR A 267 -16.42 -9.86 -6.51
CA THR A 267 -17.39 -10.95 -6.29
C THR A 267 -17.47 -11.92 -7.47
N ASP A 268 -17.34 -11.41 -8.69
CA ASP A 268 -17.27 -12.24 -9.89
C ASP A 268 -15.83 -12.71 -10.14
N ARG A 269 -15.64 -13.82 -10.88
CA ARG A 269 -14.29 -14.29 -11.31
C ARG A 269 -13.66 -13.38 -12.38
N GLY A 270 -13.43 -12.11 -12.03
CA GLY A 270 -12.95 -11.08 -12.95
C GLY A 270 -11.46 -11.23 -13.26
N GLU A 271 -11.11 -12.04 -14.26
CA GLU A 271 -9.76 -12.04 -14.83
C GLU A 271 -9.67 -11.02 -15.97
N GLY A 272 -8.57 -10.25 -16.03
CA GLY A 272 -8.40 -9.27 -17.10
C GLY A 272 -7.20 -8.34 -16.93
N VAL A 273 -7.12 -7.36 -17.82
CA VAL A 273 -6.12 -6.30 -17.77
C VAL A 273 -6.68 -5.11 -17.00
N PHE A 274 -6.07 -4.81 -15.85
CA PHE A 274 -6.49 -3.76 -14.94
C PHE A 274 -5.47 -2.63 -14.85
N GLY A 275 -5.92 -1.48 -14.35
CA GLY A 275 -5.02 -0.45 -13.85
C GLY A 275 -4.47 -0.84 -12.49
N VAL A 276 -3.44 -0.13 -12.06
CA VAL A 276 -2.80 -0.36 -10.76
C VAL A 276 -3.18 0.80 -9.83
N PRO A 277 -4.21 0.64 -8.97
CA PRO A 277 -4.49 1.59 -7.91
C PRO A 277 -3.32 1.63 -6.91
N THR A 278 -2.95 2.83 -6.47
CA THR A 278 -1.84 3.08 -5.55
C THR A 278 -2.24 4.01 -4.42
N SER A 279 -1.69 3.78 -3.23
CA SER A 279 -1.91 4.60 -2.05
C SER A 279 -1.05 5.87 -2.08
N THR A 280 -1.51 6.89 -2.82
CA THR A 280 -0.80 8.18 -2.94
C THR A 280 -1.73 9.35 -2.71
N ALA A 281 -1.17 10.45 -2.22
CA ALA A 281 -1.82 11.76 -2.11
C ALA A 281 -0.93 12.79 -2.80
N GLU A 282 -1.49 13.54 -3.75
CA GLU A 282 -0.77 14.63 -4.45
C GLU A 282 0.59 14.21 -5.05
N GLY A 283 0.73 12.94 -5.45
CA GLY A 283 1.97 12.39 -6.02
C GLY A 283 2.98 11.87 -4.98
N PHE A 284 2.66 11.94 -3.69
CA PHE A 284 3.47 11.43 -2.60
C PHE A 284 2.90 10.12 -2.04
N ARG A 285 3.76 9.29 -1.46
CA ARG A 285 3.33 8.12 -0.69
C ARG A 285 2.36 8.55 0.41
N ALA A 286 1.28 7.77 0.57
CA ALA A 286 0.39 7.89 1.71
C ALA A 286 0.14 6.51 2.31
N GLY A 287 0.31 6.39 3.62
CA GLY A 287 0.14 5.14 4.33
C GLY A 287 0.01 5.34 5.83
N THR A 288 0.43 4.32 6.57
CA THR A 288 0.24 4.28 8.02
C THR A 288 0.99 5.38 8.76
N ARG A 289 2.18 5.76 8.27
CA ARG A 289 2.97 6.86 8.84
C ARG A 289 2.19 8.16 8.83
N GLU A 290 1.62 8.54 7.69
CA GLU A 290 0.87 9.78 7.55
C GLU A 290 -0.36 9.76 8.45
N TYR A 291 -1.06 8.62 8.54
CA TYR A 291 -2.22 8.49 9.41
C TYR A 291 -1.88 8.62 10.89
N LEU A 292 -0.81 7.96 11.36
CA LEU A 292 -0.34 8.09 12.74
C LEU A 292 0.10 9.52 13.06
N THR A 293 0.86 10.14 12.17
CA THR A 293 1.38 11.51 12.37
C THR A 293 0.24 12.53 12.36
N ALA A 294 -0.84 12.27 11.62
CA ALA A 294 -2.04 13.11 11.61
C ALA A 294 -2.81 13.05 12.93
N VAL A 295 -2.95 11.86 13.52
CA VAL A 295 -3.67 11.68 14.80
C VAL A 295 -2.84 12.12 16.00
N ALA A 296 -1.51 12.08 15.90
CA ALA A 296 -0.61 12.50 16.97
C ALA A 296 -0.31 14.00 17.00
N ALA A 297 -0.75 14.77 15.99
CA ALA A 297 -0.48 16.20 15.85
C ALA A 297 -1.60 17.04 16.46
#